data_AF-R6KEW7-F1
#
_entry.id   AF-R6KEW7-F1
#
_cell.length_a   1.000
_cell.length_b   1.000
_cell.length_c   1.000
_cell.angle_alpha   90.00
_cell.angle_beta   90.00
_cell.angle_gamma   90.00
#
_symmetry.space_group_name_H-M   'P 1'
#
loop_
_entity.id
_entity.type
_entity.pdbx_description
1 polymer ?
#
loop_
_entity_poly.entity_id
_entity_poly.type
_entity_poly.pdbx_seq_one_letter_code
_entity_poly.pdbx_strand_id
1 'polypeptide(L)' 'MQTFLIKLGYLNSYADGDFGSVTEIAVKKFQKENGLYVDGIAGIQTLVTLYSK' A
#
# COMPACT_ATOMS: atom_id res chain seq x y z
N MET A 1 2.65 3.52 -6.99
CA MET A 1 2.18 3.05 -5.67
C MET A 1 1.23 1.86 -5.80
N GLN A 2 -0.01 2.02 -6.31
CA GLN A 2 -0.98 0.91 -6.42
C GLN A 2 -0.43 -0.29 -7.21
N THR A 3 0.31 -0.02 -8.29
CA THR A 3 1.02 -1.05 -9.07
C THR A 3 1.95 -1.92 -8.23
N PHE A 4 2.64 -1.36 -7.24
CA PHE A 4 3.48 -2.11 -6.32
C PHE A 4 2.65 -2.92 -5.33
N LEU A 5 1.56 -2.36 -4.79
CA LEU A 5 0.63 -3.11 -3.94
C LEU A 5 0.01 -4.29 -4.69
N ILE A 6 -0.31 -4.14 -5.97
CA ILE A 6 -0.80 -5.23 -6.84
C ILE A 6 0.31 -6.28 -7.03
N LYS A 7 1.52 -5.85 -7.42
CA LYS A 7 2.67 -6.73 -7.64
C LYS A 7 2.99 -7.57 -6.39
N LEU A 8 2.83 -6.99 -5.21
CA LEU A 8 3.09 -7.65 -3.92
C LEU A 8 1.87 -8.40 -3.36
N GLY A 9 0.72 -8.41 -4.05
CA GLY A 9 -0.48 -9.15 -3.63
C GLY A 9 -1.29 -8.51 -2.51
N TYR A 10 -1.08 -7.22 -2.24
CA TYR A 10 -1.86 -6.44 -1.26
C TYR A 10 -3.13 -5.84 -1.84
N LEU A 11 -3.15 -5.55 -3.15
CA LEU A 11 -4.27 -4.95 -3.85
C LEU A 11 -4.76 -5.86 -4.98
N ASN A 12 -6.00 -6.34 -4.87
CA ASN A 12 -6.65 -7.20 -5.87
C ASN A 12 -7.57 -6.38 -6.80
N SER A 13 -7.08 -5.23 -7.27
CA SER A 13 -7.78 -4.34 -8.21
C SER A 13 -6.78 -3.82 -9.24
N TYR A 14 -7.24 -3.02 -10.21
CA TYR A 14 -6.36 -2.29 -11.11
C TYR A 14 -5.90 -0.96 -10.47
N ALA A 15 -4.77 -0.45 -10.94
CA ALA A 15 -4.26 0.86 -10.53
C ALA A 15 -4.99 1.94 -11.34
N ASP A 16 -6.04 2.50 -10.76
CA ASP A 16 -6.85 3.60 -11.31
C ASP A 16 -6.26 4.98 -11.03
N GLY A 17 -5.28 5.07 -10.13
CA GLY A 17 -4.70 6.32 -9.66
C GLY A 17 -5.46 6.94 -8.48
N ASP A 18 -6.63 6.39 -8.13
CA ASP A 18 -7.49 6.91 -7.07
C ASP A 18 -7.21 6.21 -5.74
N PHE A 19 -6.87 7.01 -4.73
CA PHE A 19 -6.70 6.52 -3.37
C PHE A 19 -8.07 6.35 -2.69
N GLY A 20 -8.80 5.31 -3.08
CA GLY A 20 -10.05 4.89 -2.46
C GLY A 20 -9.87 3.93 -1.29
N SER A 21 -11.00 3.51 -0.70
CA SER A 21 -11.04 2.58 0.44
C SER A 21 -10.30 1.27 0.21
N VAL A 22 -10.37 0.72 -1.01
CA VAL A 22 -9.67 -0.52 -1.37
C VAL A 22 -8.15 -0.34 -1.33
N THR A 23 -7.66 0.82 -1.83
CA THR A 23 -6.24 1.18 -1.76
C THR A 23 -5.80 1.40 -0.32
N GLU A 24 -6.61 2.07 0.50
CA GLU A 24 -6.34 2.28 1.93
C GLU A 24 -6.22 0.95 2.69
N ILE A 25 -7.13 0.01 2.45
CA ILE A 25 -7.08 -1.34 3.07
C ILE A 25 -5.80 -2.08 2.66
N ALA A 26 -5.41 -2.01 1.39
CA ALA A 26 -4.17 -2.60 0.90
C ALA A 26 -2.94 -1.97 1.57
N VAL A 27 -2.93 -0.65 1.75
CA VAL A 27 -1.87 0.06 2.49
C VAL A 27 -1.82 -0.37 3.94
N LYS A 28 -2.96 -0.44 4.64
CA LYS A 28 -3.00 -0.91 6.04
C LYS A 28 -2.46 -2.32 6.19
N LYS A 29 -2.80 -3.22 5.25
CA LYS A 29 -2.27 -4.59 5.24
C LYS A 29 -0.75 -4.60 5.03
N PHE A 30 -0.26 -3.83 4.05
CA PHE A 30 1.18 -3.69 3.79
C PHE A 30 1.93 -3.13 5.00
N GLN A 31 1.40 -2.07 5.63
CA GLN A 31 1.98 -1.46 6.84
C GLN A 31 2.07 -2.46 7.98
N LYS A 32 0.98 -3.19 8.26
CA LYS A 32 0.95 -4.20 9.32
C LYS A 32 1.99 -5.29 9.11
N GLU A 33 2.12 -5.82 7.90
CA GLU A 33 3.06 -6.89 7.58
C GLU A 33 4.53 -6.45 7.57
N ASN A 34 4.80 -5.15 7.38
CA ASN A 34 6.15 -4.59 7.38
C ASN A 34 6.50 -3.82 8.67
N GLY A 35 5.68 -3.93 9.72
CA GLY A 35 5.95 -3.31 11.03
C GLY A 35 5.89 -1.78 11.03
N LEU A 36 5.14 -1.18 10.11
CA LEU A 36 4.93 0.27 10.03
C LEU A 36 3.72 0.70 10.87
N TYR A 37 3.61 1.99 11.16
CA TYR A 37 2.40 2.56 11.75
C TYR A 37 1.21 2.38 10.79
N VAL A 38 0.13 1.78 11.28
CA VAL A 38 -1.02 1.35 10.46
C VAL A 38 -2.09 2.45 10.41
N ASP A 39 -1.80 3.53 9.70
CA ASP A 39 -2.73 4.64 9.47
C ASP A 39 -3.47 4.55 8.13
N GLY A 40 -3.05 3.65 7.25
CA GLY A 40 -3.59 3.55 5.89
C GLY A 40 -3.12 4.66 4.95
N ILE A 41 -2.15 5.48 5.37
CA ILE A 41 -1.61 6.57 4.58
C ILE A 41 -0.31 6.11 3.90
N ALA A 42 -0.23 6.34 2.59
CA ALA A 42 1.01 6.13 1.84
C ALA A 42 1.99 7.29 2.02
N GLY A 43 2.38 7.55 3.27
CA GLY A 43 3.41 8.54 3.61
C GLY A 43 4.83 8.08 3.24
N ILE A 44 5.83 8.91 3.51
CA ILE A 44 7.22 8.67 3.10
C ILE A 44 7.73 7.30 3.58
N GLN A 45 7.51 6.93 4.84
CA GLN A 45 7.96 5.64 5.37
C GLN A 45 7.30 4.47 4.62
N THR A 46 5.98 4.51 4.46
CA THR A 46 5.23 3.52 3.68
C THR A 46 5.75 3.40 2.25
N LEU A 47 5.95 4.53 1.56
CA LEU A 47 6.40 4.55 0.17
C LEU A 47 7.84 4.05 0.01
N VAL A 48 8.76 4.45 0.89
CA VAL A 48 10.14 3.98 0.87
C VAL A 48 10.19 2.47 1.06
N THR A 49 9.50 1.93 2.08
CA THR A 49 9.44 0.49 2.30
C THR A 49 8.75 -0.24 1.15
N LEU A 50 7.71 0.35 0.54
CA LEU A 50 6.99 -0.25 -0.57
C LEU A 50 7.86 -0.36 -1.84
N TYR A 51 8.65 0.66 -2.13
CA TYR A 51 9.50 0.71 -3.32
C TYR A 51 10.85 -0.01 -3.15
N SER A 52 11.23 -0.37 -1.92
CA SER A 52 12.41 -1.21 -1.66
C SER A 52 12.14 -2.71 -1.79
N LYS A 53 10.90 -3.13 -2.10
CA LYS A 53 10.50 -4.53 -2.32
C LYS A 53 10.47 -4.87 -3.82
#